data_AF-A0A553PQZ2-F1
#
_entry.id   AF-A0A553PQZ2-F1
#
_cell.length_a   1.000
_cell.length_b   1.000
_cell.length_c   1.000
_cell.angle_alpha   90.00
_cell.angle_beta   90.00
_cell.angle_gamma   90.00
#
_symmetry.space_group_name_H-M   'P 1'
#
loop_
_entity.id
_entity.type
_entity.pdbx_description
1 polymer ?
#
loop_
_entity_poly.entity_id
_entity_poly.type
_entity_poly.pdbx_seq_one_letter_code
_entity_poly.pdbx_strand_id
1 'polypeptide(L)'
;MKVPSNFFKYTHPAITFVIVFGLFYCVALMAYLPKFLTIGSHLGPLGTALENYATNNQEYTRRVFHIIMAVHAAEALLALALALFWRQLTIGTSLKWTFSVFINGYFSLRYLFWPQLTSNHQTTKADPKDSQKAKRSRPAKGKRFY
;
A
#
# COMPACT_ATOMS: atom_id res chain seq x y z
N MET A 1 -18.55 -6.93 -10.20
CA MET A 1 -18.95 -6.43 -8.86
C MET A 1 -18.50 -4.98 -8.73
N LYS A 2 -19.40 -4.09 -8.33
CA LYS A 2 -19.16 -2.64 -8.25
C LYS A 2 -18.64 -2.29 -6.86
N VAL A 3 -17.48 -1.65 -6.79
CA VAL A 3 -16.93 -1.07 -5.55
C VAL A 3 -17.19 0.44 -5.51
N PRO A 4 -17.18 1.09 -4.34
CA PRO A 4 -17.26 2.55 -4.26
C PRO A 4 -16.17 3.21 -5.12
N SER A 5 -16.48 4.31 -5.80
CA SER A 5 -15.56 5.01 -6.72
C SER A 5 -14.35 5.64 -6.04
N ASN A 6 -14.39 5.73 -4.70
CA ASN A 6 -13.35 6.19 -3.79
C ASN A 6 -12.75 5.06 -2.93
N PHE A 7 -12.98 3.80 -3.30
CA PHE A 7 -12.46 2.65 -2.57
C PHE A 7 -10.92 2.65 -2.58
N PHE A 8 -10.32 2.74 -1.39
CA PHE A 8 -8.88 2.66 -1.19
C PHE A 8 -8.60 2.01 0.16
N LYS A 9 -7.58 1.14 0.21
CA LYS A 9 -7.15 0.48 1.45
C LYS A 9 -5.64 0.58 1.60
N TYR A 10 -5.20 1.10 2.74
CA TYR A 10 -3.79 1.17 3.09
C TYR A 10 -3.25 -0.23 3.41
N THR A 11 -2.04 -0.51 2.91
CA THR A 11 -1.23 -1.64 3.35
C THR A 11 -0.84 -1.45 4.81
N HIS A 12 -0.69 -2.56 5.55
CA HIS A 12 -0.28 -2.51 6.94
C HIS A 12 1.09 -1.79 7.05
N PRO A 13 1.26 -0.81 7.95
CA PRO A 13 2.45 0.03 7.98
C PRO A 13 3.74 -0.75 8.20
N ALA A 14 3.70 -1.86 8.96
CA ALA A 14 4.86 -2.72 9.14
C ALA A 14 5.34 -3.37 7.81
N ILE A 15 4.41 -3.77 6.93
CA ILE A 15 4.76 -4.32 5.61
C ILE A 15 5.39 -3.21 4.76
N THR A 16 4.76 -2.02 4.75
CA THR A 16 5.31 -0.85 4.05
C THR A 16 6.72 -0.53 4.53
N PHE A 17 6.96 -0.54 5.84
CA PHE A 17 8.28 -0.30 6.42
C PHE A 17 9.29 -1.36 5.97
N VAL A 18 8.94 -2.64 6.02
CA VAL A 18 9.82 -3.74 5.59
C VAL A 18 10.19 -3.61 4.10
N ILE A 19 9.23 -3.28 3.23
CA ILE A 19 9.51 -3.11 1.80
C ILE A 19 10.34 -1.85 1.55
N VAL A 20 9.97 -0.70 2.12
CA VAL A 20 10.72 0.55 1.93
C VAL A 20 12.14 0.43 2.48
N PHE A 21 12.31 -0.06 3.70
CA PHE A 21 13.62 -0.20 4.31
C PHE A 21 14.44 -1.35 3.68
N GLY A 22 13.82 -2.51 3.47
CA GLY A 22 14.52 -3.66 2.90
C GLY A 22 14.85 -3.47 1.43
N LEU A 23 13.84 -3.27 0.59
CA LEU A 23 14.01 -3.21 -0.85
C LEU A 23 14.54 -1.86 -1.33
N PHE A 24 13.88 -0.76 -0.96
CA PHE A 24 14.22 0.56 -1.52
C PHE A 24 15.45 1.19 -0.86
N TYR A 25 15.80 0.80 0.36
CA TYR A 25 16.98 1.30 1.05
C TYR A 25 18.12 0.27 1.04
N CYS A 26 17.99 -0.87 1.74
CA CYS A 26 19.10 -1.83 1.86
C CYS A 26 19.53 -2.41 0.52
N VAL A 27 18.61 -2.99 -0.28
CA VAL A 27 18.97 -3.60 -1.56
C VAL A 27 19.47 -2.57 -2.57
N ALA A 28 18.89 -1.37 -2.60
CA ALA A 28 19.37 -0.28 -3.46
C ALA A 28 20.80 0.16 -3.09
N LEU A 29 21.10 0.31 -1.79
CA LEU A 29 22.45 0.61 -1.33
C LEU A 29 23.41 -0.53 -1.68
N MET A 30 23.03 -1.79 -1.45
CA MET A 30 23.85 -2.94 -1.86
C MET A 30 24.15 -2.93 -3.37
N ALA A 31 23.18 -2.55 -4.21
CA ALA A 31 23.34 -2.52 -5.67
C ALA A 31 24.29 -1.40 -6.13
N TYR A 32 24.16 -0.18 -5.61
CA TYR A 32 24.88 0.98 -6.15
C TYR A 32 26.02 1.50 -5.26
N LEU A 33 25.86 1.43 -3.94
CA LEU A 33 26.74 2.07 -2.96
C LEU A 33 26.95 1.16 -1.72
N PRO A 34 27.52 -0.05 -1.87
CA PRO A 34 27.59 -1.03 -0.79
C PRO A 34 28.35 -0.53 0.44
N LYS A 35 29.36 0.34 0.25
CA LYS A 35 30.13 0.96 1.34
C LYS A 35 29.26 1.80 2.30
N PHE A 36 28.11 2.29 1.85
CA PHE A 36 27.21 3.09 2.69
C PHE A 36 26.44 2.26 3.73
N LEU A 37 26.46 0.93 3.64
CA LEU A 37 25.82 0.05 4.62
C LEU A 37 26.54 0.03 5.97
N THR A 38 27.82 0.39 6.01
CA THR A 38 28.65 0.41 7.23
C THR A 38 29.03 1.82 7.69
N ILE A 39 28.78 2.85 6.87
CA ILE A 39 28.97 4.24 7.28
C ILE A 39 28.13 4.52 8.52
N GLY A 40 28.78 4.96 9.60
CA GLY A 40 28.13 5.30 10.86
C GLY A 40 27.70 4.12 11.75
N SER A 41 28.12 2.87 11.43
CA SER A 41 27.82 1.67 12.22
C SER A 41 26.32 1.40 12.42
N HIS A 42 25.45 2.01 11.61
CA HIS A 42 23.99 2.02 11.82
C HIS A 42 23.34 0.63 11.77
N LEU A 43 23.94 -0.31 11.03
CA LEU A 43 23.47 -1.70 10.92
C LEU A 43 24.36 -2.69 11.69
N GLY A 44 25.41 -2.23 12.37
CA GLY A 44 26.34 -3.08 13.12
C GLY A 44 26.92 -4.24 12.28
N PRO A 45 27.07 -5.44 12.86
CA PRO A 45 27.61 -6.61 12.16
C PRO A 45 26.83 -7.02 10.90
N LEU A 46 25.52 -6.76 10.88
CA LEU A 46 24.67 -7.04 9.72
C LEU A 46 25.07 -6.15 8.53
N GLY A 47 25.38 -4.87 8.79
CA GLY A 47 25.86 -3.94 7.76
C GLY A 47 27.13 -4.44 7.09
N THR A 48 28.10 -4.91 7.88
CA THR A 48 29.36 -5.48 7.37
C THR A 48 29.12 -6.75 6.56
N ALA A 49 28.23 -7.64 7.01
CA ALA A 49 27.88 -8.84 6.26
C ALA A 49 27.22 -8.51 4.91
N LEU A 50 26.29 -7.54 4.88
CA LEU A 50 25.63 -7.10 3.66
C LEU A 50 26.60 -6.38 2.71
N GLU A 51 27.49 -5.53 3.23
CA GLU A 51 28.53 -4.88 2.42
C GLU A 51 29.47 -5.92 1.79
N ASN A 52 29.95 -6.89 2.57
CA ASN A 52 30.83 -7.95 2.07
C ASN A 52 30.13 -8.77 0.99
N TYR A 53 28.87 -9.14 1.19
CA TYR A 53 28.09 -9.86 0.18
C TYR A 53 27.91 -9.02 -1.09
N ALA A 54 27.51 -7.76 -0.94
CA ALA A 54 27.22 -6.86 -2.04
C ALA A 54 28.48 -6.50 -2.85
N THR A 55 29.62 -6.33 -2.19
CA THR A 55 30.90 -6.04 -2.85
C THR A 55 31.38 -7.24 -3.68
N ASN A 56 31.20 -8.46 -3.16
CA ASN A 56 31.57 -9.69 -3.88
C ASN A 56 30.58 -10.07 -4.99
N ASN A 57 29.32 -9.63 -4.90
CA ASN A 57 28.23 -10.01 -5.81
C ASN A 57 27.50 -8.79 -6.40
N GLN A 58 28.23 -7.72 -6.71
CA GLN A 58 27.61 -6.43 -7.03
C GLN A 58 26.75 -6.49 -8.30
N GLU A 59 27.26 -7.12 -9.36
CA GLU A 59 26.54 -7.27 -10.63
C GLU A 59 25.27 -8.11 -10.47
N TYR A 60 25.33 -9.18 -9.69
CA TYR A 60 24.15 -10.00 -9.39
C TYR A 60 23.11 -9.19 -8.61
N THR A 61 23.55 -8.47 -7.56
CA THR A 61 22.68 -7.63 -6.74
C THR A 61 21.99 -6.54 -7.56
N ARG A 62 22.73 -5.88 -8.46
CA ARG A 62 22.16 -4.91 -9.41
C ARG A 62 21.11 -5.54 -10.29
N ARG A 63 21.37 -6.70 -10.90
CA ARG A 63 20.40 -7.38 -11.76
C ARG A 63 19.13 -7.73 -11.00
N VAL A 64 19.25 -8.29 -9.80
CA VAL A 64 18.12 -8.61 -8.92
C VAL A 64 17.33 -7.35 -8.59
N PHE A 65 17.99 -6.26 -8.19
CA PHE A 65 17.33 -4.99 -7.90
C PHE A 65 16.54 -4.46 -9.11
N HIS A 66 17.14 -4.43 -10.31
CA HIS A 66 16.44 -3.98 -11.52
C HIS A 66 15.25 -4.88 -11.87
N ILE A 67 15.37 -6.21 -11.71
CA ILE A 67 14.26 -7.14 -11.94
C ILE A 67 13.11 -6.84 -10.97
N ILE A 68 13.41 -6.67 -9.68
CA ILE A 68 12.37 -6.37 -8.68
C ILE A 68 11.71 -5.02 -8.99
N MET A 69 12.49 -3.99 -9.34
CA MET A 69 11.96 -2.68 -9.70
C MET A 69 11.10 -2.74 -10.98
N ALA A 70 11.48 -3.55 -11.96
CA ALA A 70 10.67 -3.78 -13.16
C ALA A 70 9.35 -4.48 -12.83
N VAL A 71 9.36 -5.47 -11.93
CA VAL A 71 8.15 -6.13 -11.43
C VAL A 71 7.24 -5.13 -10.71
N HIS A 72 7.78 -4.32 -9.79
CA HIS A 72 7.01 -3.27 -9.09
C HIS A 72 6.40 -2.25 -10.06
N ALA A 73 7.14 -1.84 -11.10
CA ALA A 73 6.61 -0.95 -12.14
C ALA A 73 5.48 -1.61 -12.93
N ALA A 74 5.64 -2.89 -13.32
CA ALA A 74 4.59 -3.64 -14.00
C ALA A 74 3.33 -3.80 -13.13
N GLU A 75 3.49 -4.11 -11.84
CA GLU A 75 2.38 -4.19 -10.88
C GLU A 75 1.66 -2.85 -10.72
N ALA A 76 2.40 -1.73 -10.69
CA ALA A 76 1.82 -0.39 -10.60
C ALA A 76 1.00 -0.03 -11.86
N LEU A 77 1.49 -0.39 -13.04
CA LEU A 77 0.76 -0.22 -14.30
C LEU A 77 -0.49 -1.11 -14.36
N LEU A 78 -0.37 -2.38 -13.91
CA LEU A 78 -1.52 -3.27 -13.77
C LEU A 78 -2.56 -2.70 -12.80
N ALA A 79 -2.13 -2.13 -11.67
CA ALA A 79 -3.01 -1.47 -10.71
C ALA A 79 -3.74 -0.28 -11.33
N LEU A 80 -3.03 0.54 -12.13
CA LEU A 80 -3.64 1.67 -12.84
C LEU A 80 -4.71 1.20 -13.82
N ALA A 81 -4.40 0.20 -14.63
CA ALA A 81 -5.32 -0.36 -15.62
C ALA A 81 -6.55 -1.00 -14.95
N LEU A 82 -6.34 -1.77 -13.88
CA LEU A 82 -7.43 -2.39 -13.12
C LEU A 82 -8.31 -1.33 -12.43
N ALA A 83 -7.70 -0.31 -11.82
CA ALA A 83 -8.44 0.74 -11.13
C ALA A 83 -9.30 1.57 -12.10
N LEU A 84 -8.74 2.01 -13.23
CA LEU A 84 -9.43 2.84 -14.21
C LEU A 84 -10.44 2.05 -15.03
N PHE A 85 -10.02 0.97 -15.68
CA PHE A 85 -10.85 0.31 -16.69
C PHE A 85 -11.77 -0.75 -16.10
N TRP A 86 -11.29 -1.52 -15.12
CA TRP A 86 -12.05 -2.67 -14.60
C TRP A 86 -12.92 -2.30 -13.40
N ARG A 87 -12.43 -1.38 -12.56
CA ARG A 87 -13.13 -0.95 -11.34
C ARG A 87 -13.81 0.41 -11.49
N GLN A 88 -13.55 1.14 -12.58
CA GLN A 88 -14.15 2.46 -12.84
C GLN A 88 -13.97 3.43 -11.66
N LEU A 89 -12.80 3.38 -11.01
CA LEU A 89 -12.47 4.28 -9.92
C LEU A 89 -12.17 5.69 -10.45
N THR A 90 -12.33 6.68 -9.58
CA THR A 90 -11.92 8.06 -9.90
C THR A 90 -10.42 8.13 -10.17
N ILE A 91 -9.98 9.00 -11.07
CA ILE A 91 -8.57 9.17 -11.45
C ILE A 91 -7.68 9.36 -10.22
N GLY A 92 -8.10 10.21 -9.28
CA GLY A 92 -7.35 10.43 -8.03
C GLY A 92 -7.22 9.18 -7.16
N THR A 93 -8.24 8.32 -7.13
CA THR A 93 -8.19 7.05 -6.39
C THR A 93 -7.32 6.02 -7.11
N SER A 94 -7.38 5.99 -8.44
CA SER A 94 -6.51 5.15 -9.27
C SER A 94 -5.04 5.50 -9.09
N LEU A 95 -4.68 6.78 -9.09
CA LEU A 95 -3.31 7.23 -8.83
C LEU A 95 -2.83 6.84 -7.41
N LYS A 96 -3.71 6.96 -6.40
CA LYS A 96 -3.39 6.47 -5.03
C LYS A 96 -3.11 4.97 -5.01
N TRP A 97 -3.91 4.18 -5.73
CA TRP A 97 -3.67 2.74 -5.88
C TRP A 97 -2.34 2.46 -6.58
N THR A 98 -2.07 3.11 -7.71
CA THR A 98 -0.82 2.97 -8.46
C THR A 98 0.39 3.26 -7.60
N PHE A 99 0.36 4.35 -6.82
CA PHE A 99 1.46 4.70 -5.92
C PHE A 99 1.61 3.70 -4.77
N SER A 100 0.50 3.29 -4.16
CA SER A 100 0.51 2.29 -3.08
C SER A 100 1.04 0.94 -3.56
N VAL A 101 0.70 0.52 -4.78
CA VAL A 101 1.20 -0.71 -5.40
C VAL A 101 2.65 -0.56 -5.84
N PHE A 102 3.07 0.60 -6.35
CA PHE A 102 4.49 0.82 -6.66
C PHE A 102 5.37 0.64 -5.43
N ILE A 103 4.95 1.14 -4.26
CA ILE A 103 5.70 1.00 -3.01
C ILE A 103 5.60 -0.42 -2.45
N ASN A 104 4.39 -0.96 -2.32
CA ASN A 104 4.15 -2.21 -1.56
C ASN A 104 4.06 -3.46 -2.43
N GLY A 105 4.13 -3.31 -3.75
CA GLY A 105 3.96 -4.37 -4.74
C GLY A 105 2.64 -5.12 -4.58
N TYR A 106 2.73 -6.43 -4.78
CA TYR A 106 1.65 -7.41 -4.62
C TYR A 106 0.80 -7.24 -3.35
N PHE A 107 1.40 -6.86 -2.20
CA PHE A 107 0.69 -6.73 -0.93
C PHE A 107 -0.44 -5.71 -0.96
N SER A 108 -0.27 -4.63 -1.74
CA SER A 108 -1.33 -3.65 -1.99
C SER A 108 -2.23 -4.11 -3.16
N LEU A 109 -1.64 -4.69 -4.21
CA LEU A 109 -2.36 -5.09 -5.42
C LEU A 109 -3.48 -6.11 -5.14
N ARG A 110 -3.26 -7.03 -4.21
CA ARG A 110 -4.25 -8.04 -3.80
C ARG A 110 -5.59 -7.44 -3.35
N TYR A 111 -5.58 -6.25 -2.76
CA TYR A 111 -6.79 -5.57 -2.31
C TYR A 111 -7.65 -5.06 -3.46
N LEU A 112 -7.02 -4.76 -4.61
CA LEU A 112 -7.71 -4.33 -5.82
C LEU A 112 -8.29 -5.53 -6.59
N PHE A 113 -7.60 -6.67 -6.57
CA PHE A 113 -8.09 -7.95 -7.12
C PHE A 113 -9.27 -8.51 -6.33
N TRP A 114 -9.16 -8.55 -5.00
CA TRP A 114 -10.14 -9.17 -4.12
C TRP A 114 -10.68 -8.23 -3.05
N PRO A 115 -11.47 -7.21 -3.41
CA PRO A 115 -12.02 -6.25 -2.45
C PRO A 115 -12.91 -6.93 -1.39
N GLN A 116 -13.62 -8.01 -1.74
CA GLN A 116 -14.53 -8.71 -0.81
C GLN A 116 -13.83 -9.37 0.39
N LEU A 117 -12.59 -9.83 0.25
CA LEU A 117 -11.84 -10.37 1.40
C LEU A 117 -11.44 -9.28 2.39
N THR A 118 -11.55 -8.01 1.98
CA THR A 118 -11.07 -6.86 2.76
C THR A 118 -12.18 -6.09 3.46
N SER A 119 -13.42 -6.18 2.95
CA SER A 119 -14.59 -5.47 3.46
C SER A 119 -15.19 -6.07 4.73
N ASN A 120 -14.98 -7.37 4.98
CA ASN A 120 -15.52 -8.07 6.16
C ASN A 120 -14.97 -7.56 7.51
N HIS A 121 -13.95 -6.69 7.49
CA HIS A 121 -13.36 -6.12 8.70
C HIS A 121 -13.74 -4.66 8.97
N GLN A 122 -14.52 -4.00 8.09
CA GLN A 122 -14.87 -2.58 8.23
C GLN A 122 -16.34 -2.31 8.63
N THR A 123 -17.17 -3.34 8.77
CA THR A 123 -18.49 -3.20 9.40
C THR A 123 -18.33 -3.01 10.91
N THR A 124 -18.10 -1.77 11.35
CA THR A 124 -18.63 -1.13 12.59
C THR A 124 -17.77 0.06 13.04
N LYS A 125 -17.64 1.09 12.21
CA LYS A 125 -17.50 2.47 12.72
C LYS A 125 -18.31 3.39 11.81
N ALA A 126 -19.63 3.26 11.90
CA ALA A 126 -20.52 4.29 11.39
C ALA A 126 -20.13 5.61 12.07
N ASP A 127 -19.92 6.66 11.28
CA ASP A 127 -19.61 7.98 11.78
C ASP A 127 -20.75 8.45 12.71
N PRO A 128 -20.49 8.76 14.00
CA PRO A 128 -21.53 9.12 14.97
C PRO A 128 -22.40 10.29 14.55
N LYS A 129 -21.94 11.09 13.59
CA LYS A 129 -22.65 12.25 13.06
C LYS A 129 -23.89 11.88 12.24
N ASP A 130 -23.90 10.74 11.54
CA ASP A 130 -25.08 10.31 10.78
C ASP A 130 -26.17 9.70 11.68
N SER A 131 -25.78 9.13 12.83
CA SER A 131 -26.72 8.59 13.82
C SER A 131 -27.54 9.68 14.52
N GLN A 132 -26.99 10.89 14.66
CA GLN A 132 -27.71 12.01 15.29
C GLN A 132 -28.73 12.66 14.35
N LYS A 133 -28.48 12.67 13.03
CA LYS A 133 -29.42 13.23 12.05
C LYS A 133 -30.68 12.37 11.92
N ALA A 134 -30.54 11.04 12.03
CA ALA A 134 -31.67 10.10 12.01
C ALA A 134 -32.57 10.17 13.27
N LYS A 135 -32.04 10.59 14.43
CA LYS A 135 -32.85 10.76 15.65
C LYS A 135 -33.71 12.03 15.64
N ARG A 136 -33.36 13.05 14.85
CA ARG A 136 -34.06 14.36 14.83
C ARG A 136 -35.28 14.42 13.90
N SER A 137 -35.51 13.43 13.05
CA SER A 137 -36.60 13.43 12.07
C SER A 137 -37.85 12.67 12.50
N ARG A 138 -37.98 12.22 13.76
CA ARG A 138 -39.24 11.62 14.24
C ARG A 138 -40.27 12.73 14.51
N PRO A 139 -41.35 12.84 13.69
CA PRO A 139 -42.40 13.82 13.96
C PRO A 139 -43.11 13.47 15.27
N ALA A 140 -43.27 14.47 16.14
CA ALA A 140 -44.02 14.32 17.38
C ALA A 140 -45.47 13.95 17.03
N LYS A 141 -45.91 12.76 17.47
CA LYS A 141 -47.32 12.35 17.37
C LYS A 141 -48.18 13.38 18.10
N GLY A 142 -49.00 14.10 17.33
CA GLY A 142 -49.95 15.08 17.85
C GLY A 142 -50.94 14.43 18.83
N LYS A 143 -51.10 15.06 19.99
CA LYS A 143 -52.18 14.76 20.94
C LYS A 143 -53.49 15.29 20.35
N ARG A 144 -54.45 14.40 20.06
CA ARG A 144 -55.85 14.78 19.85
C ARG A 144 -56.47 15.05 21.24
N PHE A 145 -56.98 16.26 21.44
CA PHE A 145 -57.90 16.56 22.52
C PHE A 145 -59.33 16.43 21.98
N TYR A 146 -60.15 15.69 22.72
CA TYR A 146 -61.60 15.59 22.57
C TYR A 146 -62.27 16.76 23.29
#